data_AF-A0A432CQT9-F1
#
_entry.id   AF-A0A432CQT9-F1
#
_cell.length_a   1.000
_cell.length_b   1.000
_cell.length_c   1.000
_cell.angle_alpha   90.00
_cell.angle_beta   90.00
_cell.angle_gamma   90.00
#
_symmetry.space_group_name_H-M   'P 1'
#
loop_
_entity.id
_entity.type
_entity.pdbx_description
1 polymer ?
#
loop_
_entity_poly.entity_id
_entity_poly.type
_entity_poly.pdbx_seq_one_letter_code
_entity_poly.pdbx_strand_id
1 'polypeptide(L)'
;MKNLYIMLLFVSGITYCQNISLIKNLDTIYVDFKESATQIKTVLPKDNPGFKRWYIIKFKEKNKDEYLQFNVSDYPSTTRREIGDKSDFRFIKKSYLRKNKKRIISVNFFKKYGVFKSYYEAFEKCKVIYIIDRSEEKNGQIPIYEVSISSSYMMGE
;
A
#
# COMPACT_ATOMS: atom_id res chain seq x y z
N MET A 1 -35.21 -6.57 37.02
CA MET A 1 -35.16 -6.48 35.55
C MET A 1 -34.87 -5.04 35.14
N LYS A 2 -33.60 -4.72 34.89
CA LYS A 2 -33.07 -3.46 34.32
C LYS A 2 -31.55 -3.60 34.42
N ASN A 3 -30.79 -3.11 33.45
CA ASN A 3 -29.32 -3.20 33.34
C ASN A 3 -28.75 -4.31 32.45
N LEU A 4 -29.37 -4.60 31.30
CA LEU A 4 -28.73 -5.47 30.29
C LEU A 4 -28.92 -4.98 28.83
N TYR A 5 -28.84 -3.67 28.57
CA TYR A 5 -29.05 -3.14 27.21
C TYR A 5 -28.10 -2.03 26.74
N ILE A 6 -26.94 -1.79 27.40
CA ILE A 6 -26.01 -0.72 27.01
C ILE A 6 -24.62 -1.27 26.62
N MET A 7 -24.57 -2.41 25.93
CA MET A 7 -23.30 -2.95 25.41
C MET A 7 -23.44 -3.54 24.00
N LEU A 8 -24.23 -2.88 23.14
CA LEU A 8 -24.52 -3.38 21.78
C LEU A 8 -24.37 -2.32 20.68
N LEU A 9 -23.61 -1.24 20.91
CA LEU A 9 -23.51 -0.10 19.97
C LEU A 9 -22.10 0.20 19.43
N PHE A 10 -21.14 -0.72 19.53
CA PHE A 10 -19.80 -0.53 18.94
C PHE A 10 -19.39 -1.61 17.94
N VAL A 11 -20.36 -2.29 17.30
CA VAL A 11 -20.09 -3.14 16.15
C VAL A 11 -20.68 -2.53 14.88
N SER A 12 -20.52 -1.21 14.68
CA SER A 12 -20.40 -0.70 13.33
C SER A 12 -19.02 -1.11 12.82
N GLY A 13 -18.87 -2.40 12.48
CA GLY A 13 -17.74 -2.87 11.71
C GLY A 13 -17.77 -2.07 10.41
N ILE A 14 -16.99 -0.99 10.34
CA ILE A 14 -16.90 -0.18 9.15
C ILE A 14 -16.11 -1.03 8.16
N THR A 15 -16.82 -1.92 7.47
CA THR A 15 -16.34 -2.56 6.26
C THR A 15 -16.16 -1.42 5.26
N TYR A 16 -14.99 -0.79 5.33
CA TYR A 16 -14.55 0.22 4.37
C TYR A 16 -14.41 -0.50 3.03
N CYS A 17 -15.53 -0.61 2.34
CA CYS A 17 -15.58 -1.08 0.98
C CYS A 17 -15.08 0.09 0.13
N GLN A 18 -13.76 0.21 0.02
CA GLN A 18 -13.13 1.27 -0.73
C GLN A 18 -13.62 1.19 -2.18
N ASN A 19 -14.11 2.32 -2.70
CA ASN A 19 -14.64 2.41 -4.05
C ASN A 19 -13.49 2.75 -5.01
N ILE A 20 -13.27 1.89 -6.01
CA ILE A 20 -12.24 2.09 -7.03
C ILE A 20 -12.36 3.45 -7.76
N SER A 21 -13.59 3.95 -7.93
CA SER A 21 -13.85 5.26 -8.56
C SER A 21 -13.33 6.44 -7.72
N LEU A 22 -13.28 6.31 -6.40
CA LEU A 22 -12.64 7.30 -5.53
C LEU A 22 -11.13 7.21 -5.67
N ILE A 23 -10.59 5.99 -5.61
CA ILE A 23 -9.14 5.74 -5.57
C ILE A 23 -8.45 6.20 -6.86
N LYS A 24 -9.04 5.92 -8.03
CA LYS A 24 -8.46 6.29 -9.34
C LYS A 24 -8.25 7.80 -9.54
N ASN A 25 -8.91 8.63 -8.74
CA ASN A 25 -8.83 10.09 -8.83
C ASN A 25 -7.91 10.71 -7.75
N LEU A 26 -7.24 9.89 -6.94
CA LEU A 26 -6.32 10.37 -5.92
C LEU A 26 -4.92 10.60 -6.51
N ASP A 27 -4.33 11.75 -6.25
CA ASP A 27 -2.92 12.01 -6.55
C ASP A 27 -1.97 11.18 -5.68
N THR A 28 -2.43 10.80 -4.47
CA THR A 28 -1.63 10.06 -3.51
C THR A 28 -2.42 8.92 -2.88
N ILE A 29 -1.86 7.72 -2.95
CA ILE A 29 -2.40 6.51 -2.34
C ILE A 29 -1.41 5.99 -1.30
N TYR A 30 -1.94 5.51 -0.17
CA TYR A 30 -1.17 4.82 0.85
C TYR A 30 -1.58 3.36 0.90
N VAL A 31 -0.62 2.44 0.83
CA VAL A 31 -0.85 1.00 0.93
C VAL A 31 -0.48 0.56 2.34
N ASP A 32 -1.47 0.10 3.11
CA ASP A 32 -1.26 -0.47 4.44
C ASP A 32 -0.57 -1.83 4.28
N PHE A 33 0.66 -1.94 4.80
CA PHE A 33 1.47 -3.14 4.76
C PHE A 33 1.73 -3.63 6.17
N LYS A 34 1.53 -4.93 6.39
CA LYS A 34 1.94 -5.61 7.61
C LYS A 34 2.46 -6.99 7.24
N GLU A 35 3.72 -7.23 7.56
CA GLU A 35 4.43 -8.46 7.21
C GLU A 35 3.67 -9.70 7.69
N SER A 36 3.50 -10.65 6.78
CA SER A 36 2.78 -11.90 6.99
C SER A 36 3.19 -12.93 5.91
N ALA A 37 2.64 -14.14 5.97
CA ALA A 37 2.87 -15.16 4.94
C ALA A 37 2.52 -14.71 3.51
N THR A 38 1.61 -13.74 3.36
CA THR A 38 1.17 -13.20 2.05
C THR A 38 1.67 -11.78 1.79
N GLN A 39 2.36 -11.17 2.74
CA GLN A 39 2.89 -9.82 2.66
C GLN A 39 4.36 -9.87 3.03
N ILE A 40 5.22 -9.96 2.03
CA ILE A 40 6.65 -10.22 2.19
C ILE A 40 7.40 -8.92 2.04
N LYS A 41 8.36 -8.70 2.92
CA LYS A 41 9.30 -7.58 2.86
C LYS A 41 10.70 -8.11 2.65
N THR A 42 11.49 -7.40 1.85
CA THR A 42 12.92 -7.67 1.72
C THR A 42 13.67 -6.35 1.74
N VAL A 43 14.72 -6.29 2.55
CA VAL A 43 15.65 -5.15 2.62
C VAL A 43 16.95 -5.59 1.98
N LEU A 44 17.40 -4.85 0.97
CA LEU A 44 18.61 -5.14 0.22
C LEU A 44 19.82 -4.46 0.88
N PRO A 45 21.05 -4.96 0.64
CA PRO A 45 22.27 -4.31 1.09
C PRO A 45 22.35 -2.84 0.67
N LYS A 46 22.96 -1.99 1.51
CA LYS A 46 22.99 -0.52 1.30
C LYS A 46 23.66 -0.12 0.00
N ASP A 47 24.67 -0.86 -0.38
CA ASP A 47 25.51 -0.72 -1.57
C ASP A 47 24.82 -1.20 -2.87
N ASN A 48 23.61 -1.78 -2.80
CA ASN A 48 22.88 -2.16 -4.00
C ASN A 48 22.55 -0.90 -4.85
N PRO A 49 23.01 -0.80 -6.12
CA PRO A 49 22.81 0.39 -6.96
C PRO A 49 21.36 0.58 -7.45
N GLY A 50 20.48 -0.40 -7.22
CA GLY A 50 19.07 -0.36 -7.62
C GLY A 50 18.13 -0.13 -6.44
N PHE A 51 17.15 -1.02 -6.31
CA PHE A 51 16.18 -0.97 -5.21
C PHE A 51 16.86 -1.15 -3.85
N LYS A 52 16.38 -0.41 -2.84
CA LYS A 52 16.82 -0.55 -1.45
C LYS A 52 15.95 -1.54 -0.69
N ARG A 53 14.69 -1.67 -1.09
CA ARG A 53 13.76 -2.64 -0.52
C ARG A 53 12.63 -2.93 -1.50
N TRP A 54 12.01 -4.09 -1.35
CA TRP A 54 10.73 -4.36 -1.99
C TRP A 54 9.72 -4.94 -1.01
N TYR A 55 8.45 -4.75 -1.33
CA TYR A 55 7.31 -5.34 -0.66
C TYR A 55 6.49 -6.11 -1.68
N ILE A 56 6.11 -7.33 -1.36
CA ILE A 56 5.30 -8.19 -2.24
C ILE A 56 4.02 -8.53 -1.50
N ILE A 57 2.88 -8.26 -2.13
CA ILE A 57 1.58 -8.74 -1.70
C ILE A 57 1.18 -9.87 -2.64
N LYS A 58 1.12 -11.09 -2.11
CA LYS A 58 0.77 -12.31 -2.85
C LYS A 58 -0.74 -12.56 -2.79
N PHE A 59 -1.29 -12.96 -3.92
CA PHE A 59 -2.67 -13.39 -4.08
C PHE A 59 -2.67 -14.78 -4.68
N LYS A 60 -3.52 -15.66 -4.13
CA LYS A 60 -3.74 -16.98 -4.66
C LYS A 60 -5.18 -17.04 -5.14
N GLU A 61 -5.39 -16.79 -6.43
CA GLU A 61 -6.70 -16.85 -7.04
C GLU A 61 -6.71 -17.94 -8.12
N LYS A 62 -7.62 -18.91 -7.99
CA LYS A 62 -7.96 -19.90 -9.04
C LYS A 62 -6.74 -20.51 -9.76
N ASN A 63 -5.75 -20.99 -9.00
CA ASN A 63 -4.52 -21.65 -9.49
C ASN A 63 -3.50 -20.75 -10.19
N LYS A 64 -3.61 -19.42 -10.06
CA LYS A 64 -2.56 -18.48 -10.48
C LYS A 64 -1.97 -17.79 -9.26
N ASP A 65 -0.64 -17.75 -9.22
CA ASP A 65 0.10 -16.96 -8.24
C ASP A 65 0.23 -15.54 -8.80
N GLU A 66 -0.61 -14.65 -8.30
CA GLU A 66 -0.59 -13.23 -8.66
C GLU A 66 0.12 -12.43 -7.57
N TYR A 67 0.75 -11.34 -7.95
CA TYR A 67 1.36 -10.44 -6.98
C TYR A 67 1.34 -8.98 -7.41
N LEU A 68 1.36 -8.12 -6.39
CA LEU A 68 1.76 -6.72 -6.51
C LEU A 68 3.11 -6.55 -5.81
N GLN A 69 4.04 -5.90 -6.48
CA GLN A 69 5.35 -5.58 -5.94
C GLN A 69 5.51 -4.07 -5.87
N PHE A 70 6.00 -3.60 -4.72
CA PHE A 70 6.29 -2.19 -4.45
C PHE A 70 7.76 -2.04 -4.17
N ASN A 71 8.45 -1.21 -4.93
CA ASN A 71 9.90 -1.06 -4.85
C ASN A 71 10.27 0.32 -4.30
N VAL A 72 11.15 0.33 -3.31
CA VAL A 72 11.80 1.55 -2.82
C VAL A 72 13.10 1.72 -3.58
N SER A 73 13.22 2.80 -4.33
CA SER A 73 14.42 3.26 -5.03
C SER A 73 14.68 4.72 -4.69
N ASP A 74 15.88 5.22 -4.99
CA ASP A 74 16.18 6.65 -4.84
C ASP A 74 15.29 7.51 -5.77
N TYR A 75 14.84 6.95 -6.89
CA TYR A 75 13.96 7.60 -7.87
C TYR A 75 12.82 6.64 -8.26
N PRO A 76 11.55 6.94 -7.94
CA PRO A 76 10.41 6.05 -8.24
C PRO A 76 10.08 5.91 -9.73
N SER A 77 10.59 6.80 -10.59
CA SER A 77 10.42 6.72 -12.05
C SER A 77 11.63 7.31 -12.78
N THR A 78 11.78 6.96 -14.05
CA THR A 78 12.82 7.51 -14.94
C THR A 78 12.71 9.03 -15.06
N THR A 79 11.49 9.55 -15.22
CA THR A 79 11.25 11.01 -15.27
C THR A 79 11.74 11.70 -14.00
N ARG A 80 11.43 11.14 -12.81
CA ARG A 80 11.92 11.70 -11.54
C ARG A 80 13.44 11.65 -11.44
N ARG A 81 14.07 10.60 -11.98
CA ARG A 81 15.53 10.48 -12.05
C ARG A 81 16.17 11.58 -12.92
N GLU A 82 15.59 11.87 -14.07
CA GLU A 82 16.08 12.89 -15.01
C GLU A 82 16.05 14.29 -14.40
N ILE A 83 14.99 14.62 -13.65
CA ILE A 83 14.86 15.92 -12.98
C ILE A 83 15.50 15.97 -11.58
N GLY A 84 16.13 14.87 -11.14
CA GLY A 84 16.78 14.78 -9.82
C GLY A 84 15.85 14.77 -8.62
N ASP A 85 14.58 14.42 -8.81
CA ASP A 85 13.54 14.43 -7.78
C ASP A 85 13.48 13.09 -7.02
N LYS A 86 14.02 13.06 -5.80
CA LYS A 86 14.24 11.82 -5.02
C LYS A 86 12.98 11.33 -4.30
N SER A 87 12.92 10.02 -4.05
CA SER A 87 11.87 9.39 -3.27
C SER A 87 11.78 9.96 -1.85
N ASP A 88 10.54 10.12 -1.37
CA ASP A 88 10.26 10.56 -0.01
C ASP A 88 10.24 9.39 0.98
N PHE A 89 10.86 9.59 2.14
CA PHE A 89 10.82 8.70 3.29
C PHE A 89 10.62 9.51 4.57
N ARG A 90 9.67 9.09 5.40
CA ARG A 90 9.42 9.75 6.69
C ARG A 90 8.71 8.87 7.70
N PHE A 91 8.86 9.24 8.97
CA PHE A 91 8.07 8.68 10.06
C PHE A 91 6.81 9.53 10.28
N ILE A 92 5.66 8.86 10.41
CA ILE A 92 4.37 9.51 10.66
C ILE A 92 3.71 8.99 11.94
N LYS A 93 2.83 9.80 12.53
CA LYS A 93 2.02 9.41 13.71
C LYS A 93 0.67 8.83 13.27
N LYS A 94 0.02 8.06 14.15
CA LYS A 94 -1.36 7.54 13.94
C LYS A 94 -2.38 8.62 13.58
N SER A 95 -2.22 9.84 14.10
CA SER A 95 -3.09 10.97 13.76
C SER A 95 -3.04 11.34 12.27
N TYR A 96 -1.87 11.23 11.62
CA TYR A 96 -1.72 11.42 10.19
C TYR A 96 -2.53 10.40 9.39
N LEU A 97 -2.46 9.12 9.80
CA LEU A 97 -3.22 8.04 9.18
C LEU A 97 -4.72 8.23 9.33
N ARG A 98 -5.19 8.72 10.49
CA ARG A 98 -6.60 9.05 10.71
C ARG A 98 -7.09 10.15 9.75
N LYS A 99 -6.28 11.21 9.55
CA LYS A 99 -6.60 12.29 8.60
C LYS A 99 -6.65 11.82 7.15
N ASN A 100 -5.77 10.88 6.78
CA ASN A 100 -5.65 10.37 5.41
C ASN A 100 -6.40 9.04 5.19
N LYS A 101 -7.27 8.60 6.11
CA LYS A 101 -7.89 7.26 6.08
C LYS A 101 -8.56 6.89 4.76
N LYS A 102 -9.19 7.85 4.07
CA LYS A 102 -9.85 7.63 2.76
C LYS A 102 -8.87 7.28 1.63
N ARG A 103 -7.59 7.62 1.79
CA ARG A 103 -6.50 7.37 0.84
C ARG A 103 -5.68 6.11 1.17
N ILE A 104 -5.97 5.47 2.30
CA ILE A 104 -5.24 4.27 2.76
C ILE A 104 -5.95 3.02 2.28
N ILE A 105 -5.37 2.30 1.34
CA ILE A 105 -5.86 1.01 0.87
C ILE A 105 -5.21 -0.15 1.61
N SER A 106 -5.99 -1.19 1.85
CA SER A 106 -5.54 -2.42 2.52
C SER A 106 -5.49 -3.59 1.54
N VAL A 107 -4.91 -4.71 1.96
CA VAL A 107 -4.95 -5.97 1.20
C VAL A 107 -6.37 -6.37 0.75
N ASN A 108 -7.40 -6.02 1.51
CA ASN A 108 -8.78 -6.34 1.14
C ASN A 108 -9.26 -5.60 -0.12
N PHE A 109 -8.69 -4.43 -0.43
CA PHE A 109 -8.95 -3.73 -1.69
C PHE A 109 -8.51 -4.58 -2.88
N PHE A 110 -7.28 -5.07 -2.83
CA PHE A 110 -6.71 -5.91 -3.87
C PHE A 110 -7.44 -7.25 -4.01
N LYS A 111 -7.81 -7.88 -2.88
CA LYS A 111 -8.63 -9.11 -2.90
C LYS A 111 -10.01 -8.91 -3.53
N LYS A 112 -10.60 -7.72 -3.39
CA LYS A 112 -11.92 -7.40 -3.94
C LYS A 112 -11.88 -7.16 -5.45
N TYR A 113 -10.87 -6.44 -5.91
CA TYR A 113 -10.80 -5.96 -7.31
C TYR A 113 -9.86 -6.80 -8.20
N GLY A 114 -9.02 -7.65 -7.60
CA GLY A 114 -7.96 -8.39 -8.29
C GLY A 114 -6.74 -7.52 -8.57
N VAL A 115 -5.62 -8.16 -8.89
CA VAL A 115 -4.35 -7.45 -9.19
C VAL A 115 -4.49 -6.57 -10.42
N PHE A 116 -5.11 -7.09 -11.50
CA PHE A 116 -5.26 -6.37 -12.76
C PHE A 116 -5.97 -5.02 -12.57
N LYS A 117 -7.20 -5.02 -12.02
CA LYS A 117 -7.95 -3.76 -11.84
C LYS A 117 -7.28 -2.84 -10.84
N SER A 118 -6.68 -3.40 -9.79
CA SER A 118 -5.96 -2.59 -8.82
C SER A 118 -4.79 -1.87 -9.47
N TYR A 119 -4.00 -2.55 -10.30
CA TYR A 119 -2.86 -1.94 -10.97
C TYR A 119 -3.31 -0.95 -12.07
N TYR A 120 -4.08 -1.43 -13.04
CA TYR A 120 -4.38 -0.68 -14.27
C TYR A 120 -5.54 0.31 -14.12
N GLU A 121 -6.52 0.10 -13.24
CA GLU A 121 -7.63 1.05 -13.08
C GLU A 121 -7.42 2.01 -11.90
N ALA A 122 -6.83 1.53 -10.80
CA ALA A 122 -6.73 2.33 -9.57
C ALA A 122 -5.40 3.08 -9.43
N PHE A 123 -4.29 2.54 -9.95
CA PHE A 123 -2.95 3.09 -9.71
C PHE A 123 -2.31 3.72 -10.95
N GLU A 124 -2.77 3.40 -12.15
CA GLU A 124 -2.22 3.92 -13.42
C GLU A 124 -2.07 5.46 -13.43
N LYS A 125 -3.06 6.18 -12.88
CA LYS A 125 -3.06 7.65 -12.82
C LYS A 125 -2.55 8.23 -11.50
N CYS A 126 -2.20 7.37 -10.55
CA CYS A 126 -1.71 7.80 -9.24
C CYS A 126 -0.31 8.38 -9.40
N LYS A 127 -0.10 9.60 -8.89
CA LYS A 127 1.20 10.27 -8.98
C LYS A 127 2.18 9.73 -7.95
N VAL A 128 1.69 9.45 -6.74
CA VAL A 128 2.54 9.08 -5.60
C VAL A 128 1.92 7.93 -4.82
N ILE A 129 2.70 6.86 -4.65
CA ILE A 129 2.29 5.69 -3.87
C ILE A 129 3.23 5.59 -2.68
N TYR A 130 2.66 5.45 -1.48
CA TYR A 130 3.42 5.17 -0.26
C TYR A 130 3.06 3.79 0.29
N ILE A 131 4.05 3.04 0.77
CA ILE A 131 3.84 1.91 1.68
C ILE A 131 3.86 2.42 3.12
N ILE A 132 2.83 2.08 3.90
CA ILE A 132 2.83 2.24 5.36
C ILE A 132 3.30 0.93 5.97
N ASP A 133 4.56 0.87 6.43
CA ASP A 133 5.12 -0.36 7.00
C ASP A 133 4.79 -0.45 8.50
N ARG A 134 3.69 -1.14 8.81
CA ARG A 134 3.23 -1.39 10.19
C ARG A 134 4.17 -2.32 10.96
N SER A 135 4.97 -3.13 10.27
CA SER A 135 5.90 -4.05 10.93
C SER A 135 7.11 -3.33 11.50
N GLU A 136 7.34 -2.07 11.10
CA GLU A 136 8.41 -1.22 11.61
C GLU A 136 7.92 -0.11 12.54
N GLU A 137 6.66 -0.19 13.01
CA GLU A 137 6.14 0.76 14.00
C GLU A 137 6.96 0.68 15.30
N LYS A 138 7.56 1.81 15.69
CA LYS A 138 8.30 1.97 16.95
C LYS A 138 7.89 3.27 17.63
N ASN A 139 7.63 3.23 18.94
CA ASN A 139 7.25 4.41 19.73
C ASN A 139 6.09 5.22 19.12
N GLY A 140 5.12 4.53 18.51
CA GLY A 140 3.95 5.14 17.86
C GLY A 140 4.24 5.93 16.58
N GLN A 141 5.47 5.83 16.07
CA GLN A 141 5.89 6.32 14.77
C GLN A 141 5.91 5.16 13.76
N ILE A 142 5.34 5.40 12.59
CA ILE A 142 5.20 4.41 11.53
C ILE A 142 5.95 4.95 10.32
N PRO A 143 6.95 4.22 9.79
CA PRO A 143 7.63 4.66 8.59
C PRO A 143 6.71 4.52 7.37
N ILE A 144 6.81 5.50 6.47
CA ILE A 144 6.26 5.40 5.13
C ILE A 144 7.36 5.59 4.10
N TYR A 145 7.24 4.85 3.01
CA TYR A 145 8.20 4.86 1.90
C TYR A 145 7.46 5.16 0.62
N GLU A 146 7.91 6.16 -0.12
CA GLU A 146 7.47 6.32 -1.49
C GLU A 146 8.01 5.16 -2.32
N VAL A 147 7.16 4.61 -3.18
CA VAL A 147 7.44 3.39 -3.94
C VAL A 147 7.01 3.53 -5.40
N SER A 148 7.72 2.82 -6.27
CA SER A 148 7.18 2.42 -7.58
C SER A 148 6.41 1.11 -7.43
N ILE A 149 5.49 0.84 -8.36
CA ILE A 149 4.67 -0.37 -8.37
C ILE A 149 4.93 -1.19 -9.63
N SER A 150 4.93 -2.51 -9.49
CA SER A 150 4.88 -3.47 -10.58
C SER A 150 3.92 -4.62 -10.22
N SER A 151 3.50 -5.41 -11.21
CA SER A 151 2.59 -6.54 -10.98
C SER A 151 3.00 -7.78 -11.77
N SER A 152 2.47 -8.93 -11.38
CA SER A 152 2.60 -10.20 -12.15
C SER A 152 1.97 -10.14 -13.54
N TYR A 153 1.12 -9.13 -13.80
CA TYR A 153 0.57 -8.83 -15.11
C TYR A 153 1.41 -7.76 -15.79
N MET A 154 2.69 -8.05 -16.06
CA MET A 154 3.40 -7.27 -17.06
C MET A 154 2.87 -7.76 -18.41
N MET A 155 2.18 -6.88 -19.16
CA MET A 155 1.91 -7.14 -20.57
C MET A 155 3.27 -7.43 -21.22
N GLY A 156 3.38 -8.55 -21.93
CA GLY A 156 4.49 -8.74 -22.86
C GLY A 156 4.51 -7.51 -23.77
N GLU A 157 5.68 -6.90 -23.89
CA GLU A 157 6.00 -6.04 -25.02
C GLU A 157 5.79 -6.81 -26.34
#